data_AF-A0AAN9AK43-F1
#
_entry.id   AF-A0AAN9AK43-F1
#
_cell.length_a   1.000
_cell.length_b   1.000
_cell.length_c   1.000
_cell.angle_alpha   90.00
_cell.angle_beta   90.00
_cell.angle_gamma   90.00
#
_symmetry.space_group_name_H-M   'P 1'
#
loop_
_entity.id
_entity.type
_entity.pdbx_description
1 polymer ?
#
loop_
_entity_poly.entity_id
_entity_poly.type
_entity_poly.pdbx_seq_one_letter_code
_entity_poly.pdbx_strand_id
1 'polypeptide(L)'
;MYLSAAFVSLTAFVCVYIVIYKLAASQSSSATQISQEKERFGVLALSTPNLHTYKLEATSGNINDTKNSNTHQIRAITIQPSNTPVSCKLMWEGNVKEINKGKFDKRNKPGSVTRKTLPDYQNATNNCTHYRQSGGFELASLSQPEMSFPLAFSIVVYRDADQVERLLSAIYRPHNVYCIHIDKKSARQYWDIMQLVASCLPNVFVSNVSVDVVWSGFTNLEPEIICMRQLWEHKVRWKYFINLTGQEFPLKTNKELVRILQAFRGANDITGDPTRFQHRWSQFLPAPYNLTIHKGDVHIVASRGFVDYVLHSHVGQALLEWVKPTAHPDESYFNTLNYNPQLGVPGSVSAHMIHGQQDSFARYKMWSHANIHPCGGTFVRHICQFGIKDLPHLASSSKLFANKFTFNYHPLAQVCILQWYRHKVGLEEAGEPLPINMGLYEQSHLVKNRYTGPVKIW
;
A
#
# COMPACT_ATOMS: atom_id res chain seq x y z
N MET A 1 -39.42 -52.50 -24.81
CA MET A 1 -39.78 -52.16 -23.42
C MET A 1 -39.35 -50.72 -23.15
N TYR A 2 -40.36 -49.85 -22.98
CA TYR A 2 -40.44 -48.46 -22.47
C TYR A 2 -39.15 -47.79 -21.89
N LEU A 3 -38.76 -46.57 -22.33
CA LEU A 3 -39.16 -45.19 -21.85
C LEU A 3 -39.02 -45.03 -20.32
N SER A 4 -38.59 -43.93 -19.67
CA SER A 4 -38.05 -42.59 -19.96
C SER A 4 -37.98 -41.83 -18.62
N ALA A 5 -37.12 -40.80 -18.51
CA ALA A 5 -37.25 -39.62 -17.63
C ALA A 5 -37.09 -39.76 -16.10
N ALA A 6 -36.16 -39.00 -15.50
CA ALA A 6 -36.47 -37.77 -14.76
C ALA A 6 -35.20 -37.10 -14.19
N PHE A 7 -34.91 -35.90 -14.72
CA PHE A 7 -34.35 -34.78 -13.96
C PHE A 7 -35.18 -34.57 -12.68
N VAL A 8 -34.53 -34.29 -11.53
CA VAL A 8 -34.93 -33.29 -10.50
C VAL A 8 -34.02 -33.39 -9.26
N SER A 9 -33.57 -32.22 -8.79
CA SER A 9 -33.08 -31.89 -7.44
C SER A 9 -31.65 -32.25 -7.02
N LEU A 10 -30.69 -31.41 -7.42
CA LEU A 10 -29.43 -31.20 -6.70
C LEU A 10 -29.44 -29.83 -5.97
N THR A 11 -30.56 -29.47 -5.36
CA THR A 11 -30.75 -28.24 -4.55
C THR A 11 -31.13 -28.53 -3.10
N ALA A 12 -30.92 -29.75 -2.60
CA ALA A 12 -31.33 -30.14 -1.24
C ALA A 12 -30.20 -30.14 -0.18
N PHE A 13 -28.92 -29.95 -0.54
CA PHE A 13 -27.81 -29.96 0.43
C PHE A 13 -27.35 -28.58 0.93
N VAL A 14 -27.95 -27.49 0.46
CA VAL A 14 -27.60 -26.12 0.89
C VAL A 14 -28.62 -25.52 1.89
N CYS A 15 -29.78 -26.16 2.10
CA CYS A 15 -30.83 -25.62 2.98
C CYS A 15 -30.78 -26.06 4.45
N VAL A 16 -29.94 -27.04 4.83
CA VAL A 16 -29.89 -27.51 6.23
C VAL A 16 -29.00 -26.63 7.12
N TYR A 17 -28.05 -25.89 6.55
CA TYR A 17 -27.17 -24.99 7.34
C TYR A 17 -27.78 -23.61 7.67
N ILE A 18 -28.87 -23.22 7.01
CA ILE A 18 -29.49 -21.89 7.21
C ILE A 18 -30.61 -21.93 8.28
N VAL A 19 -31.13 -23.11 8.64
CA VAL A 19 -32.24 -23.23 9.60
C VAL A 19 -31.77 -23.25 11.06
N ILE A 20 -30.54 -23.69 11.34
CA ILE A 20 -30.02 -23.74 12.72
C ILE A 20 -29.63 -22.34 13.26
N TYR A 21 -29.19 -21.42 12.39
CA TYR A 21 -28.82 -20.06 12.83
C TYR A 21 -30.01 -19.11 13.04
N LYS A 22 -31.21 -19.46 12.54
CA LYS A 22 -32.41 -18.60 12.66
C LYS A 22 -33.30 -18.92 13.87
N LEU A 23 -33.07 -20.04 14.56
CA LEU A 23 -33.82 -20.44 15.76
C LEU A 23 -33.12 -20.08 17.09
N ALA A 24 -31.86 -19.67 17.06
CA ALA A 24 -31.12 -19.23 18.26
C ALA A 24 -31.25 -17.71 18.55
N ALA A 25 -31.88 -16.94 17.66
CA ALA A 25 -32.01 -15.48 17.78
C ALA A 25 -33.40 -15.00 18.25
N SER A 26 -34.28 -15.92 18.66
CA SER A 26 -35.65 -15.58 19.08
C SER A 26 -36.00 -16.15 20.45
N GLN A 27 -35.15 -15.95 21.47
CA GLN A 27 -35.52 -16.10 22.88
C GLN A 27 -34.44 -15.48 23.79
N SER A 28 -34.60 -14.19 24.13
CA SER A 28 -34.34 -13.65 25.48
C SER A 28 -34.62 -12.15 25.49
N SER A 29 -35.88 -11.81 25.76
CA SER A 29 -36.26 -10.51 26.29
C SER A 29 -36.03 -10.52 27.81
N SER A 30 -35.16 -9.64 28.31
CA SER A 30 -35.36 -9.05 29.63
C SER A 30 -34.61 -7.72 29.72
N ALA A 31 -35.39 -6.64 29.67
CA ALA A 31 -34.99 -5.31 30.08
C ALA A 31 -34.87 -5.30 31.61
N THR A 32 -33.66 -5.43 32.16
CA THR A 32 -33.33 -4.97 33.52
C THR A 32 -31.81 -5.01 33.73
N GLN A 33 -31.12 -3.96 33.27
CA GLN A 33 -29.88 -3.45 33.89
C GLN A 33 -29.50 -2.12 33.21
N ILE A 34 -30.35 -1.11 33.43
CA ILE A 34 -30.00 0.29 33.28
C ILE A 34 -30.00 0.87 34.69
N SER A 35 -28.87 0.80 35.36
CA SER A 35 -28.40 1.75 36.38
C SER A 35 -27.08 1.23 36.94
N GLN A 36 -26.09 2.12 37.08
CA GLN A 36 -24.72 1.89 37.60
C GLN A 36 -23.63 1.62 36.56
N GLU A 37 -23.35 2.61 35.71
CA GLU A 37 -21.97 2.90 35.26
C GLU A 37 -21.85 4.33 34.69
N LYS A 38 -22.47 5.31 35.36
CA LYS A 38 -22.51 6.73 34.92
C LYS A 38 -21.65 7.69 35.76
N GLU A 39 -20.77 7.19 36.60
CA GLU A 39 -19.86 8.00 37.42
C GLU A 39 -18.44 7.43 37.41
N ARG A 40 -17.66 7.67 36.34
CA ARG A 40 -16.19 7.54 36.46
C ARG A 40 -15.30 8.30 35.48
N PHE A 41 -15.80 9.27 34.72
CA PHE A 41 -14.91 10.19 34.00
C PHE A 41 -15.40 11.63 34.15
N GLY A 42 -14.74 12.33 35.08
CA GLY A 42 -14.96 13.74 35.39
C GLY A 42 -14.65 14.63 34.20
N VAL A 43 -15.59 15.54 33.96
CA VAL A 43 -15.52 16.64 33.01
C VAL A 43 -14.62 17.73 33.61
N LEU A 44 -13.54 18.08 32.90
CA LEU A 44 -12.90 19.39 33.03
C LEU A 44 -13.22 20.19 31.78
N ALA A 45 -14.11 21.17 31.94
CA ALA A 45 -14.46 22.15 30.95
C ALA A 45 -13.30 23.15 30.80
N LEU A 46 -12.78 23.31 29.58
CA LEU A 46 -11.97 24.47 29.20
C LEU A 46 -12.74 25.27 28.16
N SER A 47 -12.92 26.54 28.50
CA SER A 47 -13.58 27.60 27.77
C SER A 47 -12.93 27.89 26.41
N THR A 48 -13.78 28.21 25.44
CA THR A 48 -13.40 28.77 24.14
C THR A 48 -12.94 30.22 24.28
N PRO A 49 -11.86 30.65 23.58
CA PRO A 49 -11.68 32.06 23.25
C PRO A 49 -11.83 32.30 21.75
N ASN A 50 -12.81 33.15 21.43
CA ASN A 50 -12.85 34.17 20.37
C ASN A 50 -12.18 33.88 19.02
N LEU A 51 -13.02 33.67 18.01
CA LEU A 51 -12.70 33.81 16.60
C LEU A 51 -12.44 35.31 16.28
N HIS A 52 -11.17 35.70 16.15
CA HIS A 52 -10.83 36.97 15.50
C HIS A 52 -10.86 36.80 13.99
N THR A 53 -11.81 37.48 13.34
CA THR A 53 -11.90 37.66 11.90
C THR A 53 -10.81 38.61 11.42
N TYR A 54 -9.81 38.10 10.70
CA TYR A 54 -8.89 38.94 9.93
C TYR A 54 -9.43 39.12 8.51
N LYS A 55 -9.88 40.35 8.20
CA LYS A 55 -10.09 40.83 6.83
C LYS A 55 -8.72 41.13 6.22
N LEU A 56 -8.37 40.48 5.10
CA LEU A 56 -7.27 40.90 4.25
C LEU A 56 -7.83 41.89 3.23
N GLU A 57 -7.53 43.17 3.41
CA GLU A 57 -7.71 44.22 2.40
C GLU A 57 -6.55 44.13 1.39
N ALA A 58 -6.89 44.00 0.11
CA ALA A 58 -5.93 44.04 -0.98
C ALA A 58 -5.66 45.51 -1.34
N THR A 59 -4.47 46.03 -1.01
CA THR A 59 -3.96 47.29 -1.53
C THR A 59 -3.08 47.02 -2.76
N SER A 60 -3.43 47.66 -3.87
CA SER A 60 -2.66 47.66 -5.11
C SER A 60 -1.41 48.52 -4.95
N GLY A 61 -0.23 47.91 -5.02
CA GLY A 61 1.06 48.62 -5.05
C GLY A 61 1.90 48.11 -6.21
N ASN A 62 2.13 49.00 -7.20
CA ASN A 62 3.03 48.82 -8.33
C ASN A 62 4.48 48.92 -7.85
N ILE A 63 5.29 47.87 -7.99
CA ILE A 63 6.75 47.96 -7.90
C ILE A 63 7.35 47.14 -9.04
N ASN A 64 7.91 47.86 -10.02
CA ASN A 64 8.84 47.34 -11.00
C ASN A 64 10.15 47.01 -10.28
N ASP A 65 10.59 45.75 -10.30
CA ASP A 65 12.00 45.46 -10.10
C ASP A 65 12.44 44.21 -10.88
N THR A 66 13.45 44.43 -11.71
CA THR A 66 14.06 43.48 -12.64
C THR A 66 15.12 42.68 -11.89
N LYS A 67 14.89 41.40 -11.59
CA LYS A 67 16.00 40.47 -11.28
C LYS A 67 15.80 39.08 -11.89
N ASN A 68 16.75 38.79 -12.77
CA ASN A 68 17.05 37.55 -13.44
C ASN A 68 17.34 36.44 -12.41
N SER A 69 16.53 35.39 -12.40
CA SER A 69 16.80 34.14 -11.68
C SER A 69 16.13 33.01 -12.45
N ASN A 70 16.96 32.10 -12.96
CA ASN A 70 16.56 30.84 -13.61
C ASN A 70 15.67 30.02 -12.65
N THR A 71 14.36 30.24 -12.72
CA THR A 71 13.37 29.34 -12.16
C THR A 71 13.19 28.22 -13.17
N HIS A 72 13.59 27.01 -12.81
CA HIS A 72 13.13 25.81 -13.48
C HIS A 72 11.60 25.80 -13.40
N GLN A 73 10.94 26.27 -14.46
CA GLN A 73 9.51 26.09 -14.64
C GLN A 73 9.25 24.59 -14.48
N ILE A 74 8.61 24.23 -13.36
CA ILE A 74 7.94 22.95 -13.19
C ILE A 74 6.93 22.89 -14.33
N ARG A 75 7.34 22.36 -15.48
CA ARG A 75 6.45 22.05 -16.58
C ARG A 75 5.62 20.88 -16.09
N ALA A 76 4.51 21.23 -15.43
CA ALA A 76 3.42 20.32 -15.15
C ALA A 76 3.19 19.53 -16.42
N ILE A 77 3.48 18.22 -16.35
CA ILE A 77 3.13 17.28 -17.40
C ILE A 77 1.69 17.56 -17.73
N THR A 78 1.49 18.05 -18.94
CA THR A 78 0.20 18.36 -19.48
C THR A 78 -0.53 17.03 -19.63
N ILE A 79 -1.18 16.58 -18.55
CA ILE A 79 -2.48 15.94 -18.70
C ILE A 79 -3.24 16.97 -19.52
N GLN A 80 -3.48 16.66 -20.80
CA GLN A 80 -4.23 17.51 -21.73
C GLN A 80 -5.24 18.35 -20.94
N PRO A 81 -5.16 19.69 -20.94
CA PRO A 81 -6.06 20.50 -20.16
C PRO A 81 -7.42 20.36 -20.84
N SER A 82 -8.21 19.38 -20.43
CA SER A 82 -9.59 19.29 -20.87
C SER A 82 -10.33 20.38 -20.12
N ASN A 83 -10.83 21.39 -20.85
CA ASN A 83 -11.83 22.37 -20.40
C ASN A 83 -12.79 21.72 -19.37
N THR A 84 -12.66 22.14 -18.11
CA THR A 84 -12.86 21.31 -16.91
C THR A 84 -14.33 21.06 -16.53
N PRO A 85 -14.74 19.81 -16.26
CA PRO A 85 -15.96 19.56 -15.50
C PRO A 85 -15.72 19.38 -14.00
N VAL A 86 -14.54 18.96 -13.51
CA VAL A 86 -14.29 18.80 -12.05
C VAL A 86 -12.83 19.05 -11.61
N SER A 87 -12.67 19.53 -10.38
CA SER A 87 -11.41 19.83 -9.69
C SER A 87 -11.04 18.70 -8.73
N CYS A 88 -9.95 17.98 -9.01
CA CYS A 88 -9.43 16.99 -8.07
C CYS A 88 -9.03 17.63 -6.73
N LYS A 89 -8.55 18.88 -6.73
CA LYS A 89 -8.15 19.59 -5.52
C LYS A 89 -9.25 19.68 -4.49
N LEU A 90 -10.39 20.18 -4.92
CA LEU A 90 -11.56 20.28 -4.08
C LEU A 90 -12.06 18.89 -3.63
N MET A 91 -11.87 17.84 -4.43
CA MET A 91 -12.26 16.48 -4.04
C MET A 91 -11.41 15.91 -2.90
N TRP A 92 -10.07 16.01 -2.97
CA TRP A 92 -9.23 15.49 -1.87
C TRP A 92 -9.26 16.39 -0.63
N GLU A 93 -9.66 17.67 -0.77
CA GLU A 93 -9.98 18.57 0.35
C GLU A 93 -11.36 18.28 0.97
N GLY A 94 -12.13 17.33 0.43
CA GLY A 94 -13.41 16.91 1.01
C GLY A 94 -14.62 17.76 0.61
N ASN A 95 -14.52 18.56 -0.46
CA ASN A 95 -15.66 19.33 -0.95
C ASN A 95 -16.75 18.39 -1.49
N VAL A 96 -17.82 18.23 -0.72
CA VAL A 96 -18.94 17.33 -1.03
C VAL A 96 -19.62 17.68 -2.36
N LYS A 97 -19.73 18.97 -2.71
CA LYS A 97 -20.32 19.39 -3.99
C LYS A 97 -19.46 18.92 -5.16
N GLU A 98 -18.14 19.08 -5.05
CA GLU A 98 -17.23 18.66 -6.12
C GLU A 98 -17.15 17.13 -6.26
N ILE A 99 -17.12 16.40 -5.14
CA ILE A 99 -17.20 14.93 -5.16
C ILE A 99 -18.51 14.47 -5.81
N ASN A 100 -19.63 15.12 -5.51
CA ASN A 100 -20.91 14.82 -6.14
C ASN A 100 -20.90 15.12 -7.65
N LYS A 101 -20.26 16.21 -8.08
CA LYS A 101 -20.04 16.53 -9.49
C LYS A 101 -19.18 15.45 -10.18
N GLY A 102 -18.14 14.98 -9.51
CA GLY A 102 -17.24 13.91 -9.97
C GLY A 102 -17.94 12.59 -10.28
N LYS A 103 -19.05 12.27 -9.59
CA LYS A 103 -19.83 11.06 -9.87
C LYS A 103 -20.35 11.02 -11.31
N PHE A 104 -20.67 12.18 -11.86
CA PHE A 104 -21.24 12.33 -13.21
C PHE A 104 -20.19 12.67 -14.27
N ASP A 105 -18.92 12.88 -13.87
CA ASP A 105 -17.82 13.11 -14.82
C ASP A 105 -17.62 11.87 -15.68
N LYS A 106 -17.46 12.05 -17.00
CA LYS A 106 -17.27 10.95 -17.95
C LYS A 106 -16.05 10.09 -17.60
N ARG A 107 -14.99 10.69 -17.05
CA ARG A 107 -13.74 10.00 -16.62
C ARG A 107 -13.93 9.15 -15.36
N ASN A 108 -15.05 9.31 -14.65
CA ASN A 108 -15.39 8.43 -13.53
C ASN A 108 -16.06 7.13 -14.01
N LYS A 109 -16.50 7.05 -15.27
CA LYS A 109 -17.13 5.83 -15.80
C LYS A 109 -16.08 4.73 -16.02
N PRO A 110 -16.40 3.47 -15.69
CA PRO A 110 -15.54 2.34 -16.01
C PRO A 110 -15.18 2.30 -17.51
N GLY A 111 -13.93 2.01 -17.83
CA GLY A 111 -13.44 1.91 -19.21
C GLY A 111 -13.41 3.22 -20.01
N SER A 112 -13.66 4.37 -19.38
CA SER A 112 -13.72 5.68 -20.07
C SER A 112 -12.35 6.25 -20.48
N VAL A 113 -11.26 5.69 -19.96
CA VAL A 113 -9.90 6.16 -20.26
C VAL A 113 -9.27 5.27 -21.33
N THR A 114 -8.87 5.90 -22.44
CA THR A 114 -8.05 5.27 -23.47
C THR A 114 -6.76 4.75 -22.86
N ARG A 115 -6.51 3.44 -23.02
CA ARG A 115 -5.29 2.79 -22.56
C ARG A 115 -4.18 2.97 -23.59
N LYS A 116 -2.95 3.11 -23.12
CA LYS A 116 -1.79 3.10 -24.02
C LYS A 116 -1.58 1.69 -24.57
N THR A 117 -1.34 1.63 -25.86
CA THR A 117 -1.02 0.41 -26.60
C THR A 117 0.49 0.16 -26.58
N LEU A 118 0.92 -1.04 -27.00
CA LEU A 118 2.35 -1.34 -27.15
C LEU A 118 3.07 -0.32 -28.09
N PRO A 119 2.53 0.05 -29.27
CA PRO A 119 3.10 1.11 -30.09
C PRO A 119 3.25 2.46 -29.37
N ASP A 120 2.29 2.83 -28.52
CA ASP A 120 2.39 4.08 -27.73
C ASP A 120 3.58 4.02 -26.77
N TYR A 121 3.80 2.88 -26.11
CA TYR A 121 4.96 2.67 -25.24
C TYR A 121 6.27 2.64 -26.03
N GLN A 122 6.32 1.96 -27.18
CA GLN A 122 7.51 1.91 -28.04
C GLN A 122 7.91 3.32 -28.49
N ASN A 123 6.95 4.12 -28.95
CA ASN A 123 7.21 5.50 -29.36
C ASN A 123 7.66 6.36 -28.18
N ALA A 124 6.97 6.26 -27.04
CA ALA A 124 7.31 7.04 -25.85
C ALA A 124 8.69 6.70 -25.28
N THR A 125 9.09 5.42 -25.31
CA THR A 125 10.36 4.93 -24.73
C THR A 125 11.54 4.97 -25.71
N ASN A 126 11.32 5.31 -26.99
CA ASN A 126 12.40 5.51 -27.97
C ASN A 126 13.37 6.64 -27.56
N ASN A 127 12.90 7.62 -26.79
CA ASN A 127 13.75 8.61 -26.15
C ASN A 127 13.55 8.56 -24.63
N CYS A 128 14.37 7.77 -23.93
CA CYS A 128 14.23 7.58 -22.49
C CYS A 128 14.40 8.87 -21.67
N THR A 129 15.19 9.84 -22.13
CA THR A 129 15.31 11.13 -21.45
C THR A 129 13.99 11.89 -21.52
N HIS A 130 13.39 11.99 -22.70
CA HIS A 130 12.08 12.59 -22.86
C HIS A 130 11.02 11.81 -22.07
N TYR A 131 11.02 10.48 -22.14
CA TYR A 131 10.10 9.61 -21.40
C TYR A 131 10.14 9.88 -19.89
N ARG A 132 11.33 9.97 -19.29
CA ARG A 132 11.48 10.24 -17.85
C ARG A 132 10.97 11.63 -17.48
N GLN A 133 11.29 12.65 -18.27
CA GLN A 133 10.86 14.03 -18.06
C GLN A 133 9.34 14.18 -18.23
N SER A 134 8.78 13.70 -19.34
CA SER A 134 7.35 13.81 -19.65
C SER A 134 6.47 12.85 -18.84
N GLY A 135 7.03 11.73 -18.38
CA GLY A 135 6.36 10.73 -17.53
C GLY A 135 6.31 11.13 -16.07
N GLY A 136 7.19 12.04 -15.65
CA GLY A 136 7.24 12.59 -14.30
C GLY A 136 8.05 11.76 -13.33
N PHE A 137 9.03 11.01 -13.85
CA PHE A 137 9.97 10.24 -13.05
C PHE A 137 11.03 11.14 -12.39
N GLU A 138 11.29 12.32 -12.96
CA GLU A 138 12.31 13.27 -12.50
C GLU A 138 11.68 14.57 -11.95
N LEU A 139 10.49 14.47 -11.33
CA LEU A 139 9.75 15.65 -10.83
C LEU A 139 10.31 16.25 -9.53
N ALA A 140 10.99 15.44 -8.70
CA ALA A 140 11.47 15.85 -7.39
C ALA A 140 12.98 16.11 -7.42
N SER A 141 13.43 17.12 -6.69
CA SER A 141 14.84 17.33 -6.44
C SER A 141 15.39 16.25 -5.50
N LEU A 142 16.69 15.98 -5.61
CA LEU A 142 17.35 14.99 -4.79
C LEU A 142 17.89 15.64 -3.52
N SER A 143 17.27 15.37 -2.38
CA SER A 143 17.80 15.84 -1.09
C SER A 143 18.87 14.89 -0.54
N GLN A 144 19.86 15.41 0.18
CA GLN A 144 20.90 14.60 0.82
C GLN A 144 20.34 13.52 1.78
N PRO A 145 19.34 13.82 2.63
CA PRO A 145 18.71 12.79 3.47
C PRO A 145 18.16 11.62 2.65
N GLU A 146 17.50 11.88 1.52
CA GLU A 146 16.97 10.83 0.64
C GLU A 146 18.10 10.00 0.00
N MET A 147 19.11 10.66 -0.56
CA MET A 147 20.24 9.96 -1.18
C MET A 147 21.02 9.07 -0.20
N SER A 148 21.10 9.48 1.07
CA SER A 148 21.74 8.70 2.14
C SER A 148 20.88 7.54 2.68
N PHE A 149 19.61 7.46 2.28
CA PHE A 149 18.65 6.47 2.75
C PHE A 149 17.92 5.76 1.59
N PRO A 150 18.62 5.00 0.73
CA PRO A 150 17.98 4.34 -0.39
C PRO A 150 16.95 3.29 0.04
N LEU A 151 15.86 3.19 -0.71
CA LEU A 151 14.79 2.22 -0.52
C LEU A 151 14.82 1.16 -1.63
N ALA A 152 14.40 -0.06 -1.28
CA ALA A 152 14.19 -1.15 -2.23
C ALA A 152 12.70 -1.48 -2.34
N PHE A 153 12.23 -1.63 -3.57
CA PHE A 153 10.85 -1.97 -3.86
C PHE A 153 10.76 -3.29 -4.63
N SER A 154 9.92 -4.20 -4.15
CA SER A 154 9.41 -5.33 -4.95
C SER A 154 8.05 -4.94 -5.49
N ILE A 155 7.79 -5.13 -6.78
CA ILE A 155 6.50 -4.80 -7.41
C ILE A 155 6.02 -6.03 -8.17
N VAL A 156 5.10 -6.77 -7.57
CA VAL A 156 4.49 -7.95 -8.19
C VAL A 156 3.31 -7.52 -9.06
N VAL A 157 3.39 -7.81 -10.35
CA VAL A 157 2.46 -7.29 -11.36
C VAL A 157 1.98 -8.38 -12.31
N TYR A 158 0.76 -8.22 -12.82
CA TYR A 158 0.21 -9.18 -13.80
C TYR A 158 -0.66 -8.54 -14.89
N ARG A 159 -1.03 -7.26 -14.76
CA ARG A 159 -1.89 -6.53 -15.71
C ARG A 159 -1.80 -5.01 -15.52
N ASP A 160 -2.50 -4.27 -16.39
CA ASP A 160 -2.71 -2.82 -16.33
C ASP A 160 -1.42 -1.97 -16.30
N ALA A 161 -0.67 -1.96 -17.40
CA ALA A 161 0.64 -1.30 -17.49
C ALA A 161 0.59 0.20 -17.16
N ASP A 162 -0.45 0.91 -17.62
CA ASP A 162 -0.63 2.35 -17.33
C ASP A 162 -0.73 2.63 -15.82
N GLN A 163 -1.31 1.71 -15.06
CA GLN A 163 -1.44 1.85 -13.62
C GLN A 163 -0.10 1.57 -12.93
N VAL A 164 0.67 0.58 -13.41
CA VAL A 164 2.03 0.31 -12.92
C VAL A 164 2.99 1.44 -13.25
N GLU A 165 2.93 2.00 -14.46
CA GLU A 165 3.73 3.17 -14.85
C GLU A 165 3.40 4.37 -13.96
N ARG A 166 2.12 4.64 -13.66
CA ARG A 166 1.74 5.72 -12.73
C ARG A 166 2.30 5.50 -11.33
N LEU A 167 2.21 4.26 -10.82
CA LEU A 167 2.82 3.89 -9.54
C LEU A 167 4.33 4.16 -9.57
N LEU A 168 5.04 3.65 -10.57
CA LEU A 168 6.47 3.85 -10.75
C LEU A 168 6.81 5.34 -10.83
N SER A 169 6.08 6.14 -11.61
CA SER A 169 6.32 7.59 -11.71
C SER A 169 6.19 8.32 -10.38
N ALA A 170 5.35 7.83 -9.47
CA ALA A 170 5.20 8.41 -8.15
C ALA A 170 6.37 8.01 -7.23
N ILE A 171 6.75 6.74 -7.20
CA ILE A 171 7.73 6.21 -6.25
C ILE A 171 9.19 6.30 -6.74
N TYR A 172 9.42 6.52 -8.02
CA TYR A 172 10.75 6.47 -8.63
C TYR A 172 11.68 7.55 -8.08
N ARG A 173 12.88 7.14 -7.68
CA ARG A 173 14.03 8.01 -7.41
C ARG A 173 15.29 7.31 -7.90
N PRO A 174 16.28 8.04 -8.45
CA PRO A 174 17.48 7.44 -9.04
C PRO A 174 18.39 6.72 -8.02
N HIS A 175 18.30 7.05 -6.72
CA HIS A 175 19.09 6.41 -5.67
C HIS A 175 18.45 5.13 -5.10
N ASN A 176 17.14 4.92 -5.29
CA ASN A 176 16.42 3.73 -4.85
C ASN A 176 16.70 2.53 -5.79
N VAL A 177 16.07 1.39 -5.57
CA VAL A 177 16.13 0.24 -6.48
C VAL A 177 14.78 -0.49 -6.54
N TYR A 178 14.39 -0.97 -7.73
CA TYR A 178 13.07 -1.54 -7.98
C TYR A 178 13.18 -2.86 -8.73
N CYS A 179 12.62 -3.92 -8.16
CA CYS A 179 12.43 -5.22 -8.80
C CYS A 179 10.98 -5.36 -9.23
N ILE A 180 10.74 -5.59 -10.52
CA ILE A 180 9.42 -5.88 -11.06
C ILE A 180 9.33 -7.38 -11.32
N HIS A 181 8.49 -8.08 -10.58
CA HIS A 181 8.15 -9.47 -10.89
C HIS A 181 6.86 -9.51 -11.71
N ILE A 182 6.94 -10.00 -12.95
CA ILE A 182 5.78 -10.18 -13.82
C ILE A 182 5.31 -11.63 -13.71
N ASP A 183 4.02 -11.83 -13.45
CA ASP A 183 3.39 -13.17 -13.43
C ASP A 183 3.59 -13.88 -14.78
N LYS A 184 4.00 -15.14 -14.73
CA LYS A 184 4.26 -15.97 -15.91
C LYS A 184 3.04 -16.09 -16.83
N LYS A 185 1.82 -15.98 -16.28
CA LYS A 185 0.56 -16.04 -17.02
C LYS A 185 0.18 -14.74 -17.71
N SER A 186 0.88 -13.65 -17.47
CA SER A 186 0.57 -12.37 -18.12
C SER A 186 0.75 -12.47 -19.63
N ALA A 187 -0.14 -11.79 -20.37
CA ALA A 187 -0.08 -11.75 -21.83
C ALA A 187 1.27 -11.23 -22.32
N ARG A 188 1.79 -11.78 -23.44
CA ARG A 188 3.10 -11.39 -23.99
C ARG A 188 3.23 -9.88 -24.23
N GLN A 189 2.18 -9.25 -24.73
CA GLN A 189 2.15 -7.79 -24.93
C GLN A 189 2.38 -7.02 -23.62
N TYR A 190 1.87 -7.52 -22.48
CA TYR A 190 2.10 -6.91 -21.17
C TYR A 190 3.58 -7.01 -20.76
N TRP A 191 4.20 -8.18 -20.99
CA TRP A 191 5.63 -8.37 -20.77
C TRP A 191 6.46 -7.36 -21.58
N ASP A 192 6.19 -7.24 -22.88
CA ASP A 192 6.93 -6.34 -23.77
C ASP A 192 6.79 -4.88 -23.31
N ILE A 193 5.58 -4.45 -22.92
CA ILE A 193 5.36 -3.09 -22.36
C ILE A 193 6.15 -2.88 -21.08
N MET A 194 6.10 -3.82 -20.12
CA MET A 194 6.81 -3.66 -18.84
C MET A 194 8.33 -3.64 -19.02
N GLN A 195 8.86 -4.38 -20.00
CA GLN A 195 10.28 -4.33 -20.37
C GLN A 195 10.67 -2.96 -20.95
N LEU A 196 9.84 -2.36 -21.83
CA LEU A 196 10.06 -1.01 -22.36
C LEU A 196 10.05 0.05 -21.25
N VAL A 197 9.14 -0.07 -20.28
CA VAL A 197 9.09 0.85 -19.13
C VAL A 197 10.37 0.73 -18.28
N ALA A 198 10.77 -0.50 -17.95
CA ALA A 198 11.96 -0.74 -17.12
C ALA A 198 13.24 -0.30 -17.82
N SER A 199 13.38 -0.51 -19.15
CA SER A 199 14.61 -0.18 -19.88
C SER A 199 14.95 1.32 -19.87
N CYS A 200 13.95 2.19 -19.72
CA CYS A 200 14.17 3.63 -19.60
C CYS A 200 14.51 4.14 -18.19
N LEU A 201 14.51 3.25 -17.19
CA LEU A 201 14.69 3.57 -15.78
C LEU A 201 15.90 2.80 -15.22
N PRO A 202 17.10 3.42 -15.11
CA PRO A 202 18.37 2.70 -14.89
C PRO A 202 18.49 1.84 -13.63
N ASN A 203 17.66 2.09 -12.61
CA ASN A 203 17.63 1.37 -11.34
C ASN A 203 16.32 0.57 -11.13
N VAL A 204 15.58 0.35 -12.22
CA VAL A 204 14.42 -0.54 -12.27
C VAL A 204 14.78 -1.73 -13.16
N PHE A 205 14.51 -2.94 -12.69
CA PHE A 205 14.73 -4.15 -13.48
C PHE A 205 13.53 -5.09 -13.38
N VAL A 206 13.29 -5.83 -14.46
CA VAL A 206 12.36 -6.96 -14.44
C VAL A 206 13.13 -8.18 -13.92
N SER A 207 12.53 -8.89 -12.97
CA SER A 207 13.09 -10.13 -12.43
C SER A 207 13.45 -11.11 -13.55
N ASN A 208 14.63 -11.73 -13.46
CA ASN A 208 15.06 -12.76 -14.40
C ASN A 208 14.30 -14.09 -14.23
N VAL A 209 13.58 -14.27 -13.12
CA VAL A 209 12.72 -15.43 -12.84
C VAL A 209 11.26 -14.96 -12.77
N SER A 210 10.37 -15.76 -13.36
CA SER A 210 8.93 -15.54 -13.36
C SER A 210 8.18 -16.77 -12.87
N VAL A 211 7.26 -16.54 -11.95
CA VAL A 211 6.44 -17.56 -11.30
C VAL A 211 5.01 -17.52 -11.83
N ASP A 212 4.40 -18.70 -12.01
CA ASP A 212 2.96 -18.83 -12.19
C ASP A 212 2.26 -18.67 -10.83
N VAL A 213 1.75 -17.47 -10.57
CA VAL A 213 1.23 -17.11 -9.26
C VAL A 213 -0.18 -17.66 -9.07
N VAL A 214 -0.35 -18.55 -8.10
CA VAL A 214 -1.63 -19.16 -7.73
C VAL A 214 -2.08 -18.59 -6.40
N TRP A 215 -3.26 -17.97 -6.39
CA TRP A 215 -3.84 -17.39 -5.18
C TRP A 215 -3.99 -18.44 -4.08
N SER A 216 -3.67 -18.07 -2.83
CA SER A 216 -3.64 -18.95 -1.64
C SER A 216 -2.46 -19.93 -1.59
N GLY A 217 -1.75 -20.17 -2.70
CA GLY A 217 -0.57 -21.05 -2.73
C GLY A 217 0.74 -20.34 -2.40
N PHE A 218 1.81 -21.12 -2.24
CA PHE A 218 3.18 -20.63 -2.04
C PHE A 218 3.67 -19.68 -3.14
N THR A 219 3.22 -19.90 -4.37
CA THR A 219 3.61 -19.05 -5.50
C THR A 219 3.09 -17.61 -5.39
N ASN A 220 2.25 -17.29 -4.39
CA ASN A 220 1.92 -15.91 -4.03
C ASN A 220 3.02 -15.21 -3.20
N LEU A 221 3.82 -15.97 -2.44
CA LEU A 221 4.96 -15.50 -1.65
C LEU A 221 6.27 -15.52 -2.45
N GLU A 222 6.44 -16.54 -3.31
CA GLU A 222 7.68 -16.80 -4.04
C GLU A 222 8.23 -15.59 -4.85
N PRO A 223 7.40 -14.78 -5.55
CA PRO A 223 7.86 -13.55 -6.21
C PRO A 223 8.60 -12.58 -5.29
N GLU A 224 8.16 -12.47 -4.04
CA GLU A 224 8.77 -11.58 -3.07
C GLU A 224 10.15 -12.08 -2.66
N ILE A 225 10.31 -13.40 -2.46
CA ILE A 225 11.61 -14.03 -2.15
C ILE A 225 12.60 -13.84 -3.31
N ILE A 226 12.11 -14.01 -4.55
CA ILE A 226 12.91 -13.80 -5.77
C ILE A 226 13.39 -12.35 -5.86
N CYS A 227 12.47 -11.38 -5.67
CA CYS A 227 12.84 -9.97 -5.70
C CYS A 227 13.74 -9.59 -4.53
N MET A 228 13.51 -10.10 -3.31
CA MET A 228 14.39 -9.89 -2.16
C MET A 228 15.83 -10.31 -2.47
N ARG A 229 16.02 -11.47 -3.10
CA ARG A 229 17.36 -11.97 -3.48
C ARG A 229 18.06 -11.03 -4.47
N GLN A 230 17.40 -10.69 -5.58
CA GLN A 230 17.99 -9.81 -6.59
C GLN A 230 18.23 -8.38 -6.07
N LEU A 231 17.33 -7.86 -5.23
CA LEU A 231 17.52 -6.57 -4.56
C LEU A 231 18.67 -6.61 -3.56
N TRP A 232 18.83 -7.71 -2.82
CA TRP A 232 19.91 -7.88 -1.85
C TRP A 232 21.30 -7.88 -2.50
N GLU A 233 21.42 -8.59 -3.64
CA GLU A 233 22.62 -8.71 -4.46
C GLU A 233 22.95 -7.42 -5.25
N HIS A 234 21.96 -6.54 -5.41
CA HIS A 234 22.16 -5.26 -6.09
C HIS A 234 23.18 -4.36 -5.37
N LYS A 235 23.95 -3.61 -6.16
CA LYS A 235 25.03 -2.72 -5.66
C LYS A 235 24.55 -1.62 -4.69
N VAL A 236 23.29 -1.21 -4.80
CA VAL A 236 22.69 -0.18 -3.94
C VAL A 236 22.47 -0.76 -2.55
N ARG A 237 23.12 -0.17 -1.54
CA ARG A 237 22.96 -0.56 -0.13
C ARG A 237 21.73 0.13 0.49
N TRP A 238 20.55 -0.32 0.07
CA TRP A 238 19.27 0.16 0.57
C TRP A 238 19.06 -0.13 2.06
N LYS A 239 18.10 0.55 2.68
CA LYS A 239 17.83 0.50 4.14
C LYS A 239 16.58 -0.29 4.48
N TYR A 240 15.54 -0.13 3.68
CA TYR A 240 14.26 -0.79 3.82
C TYR A 240 13.79 -1.40 2.51
N PHE A 241 13.19 -2.59 2.63
CA PHE A 241 12.44 -3.28 1.60
C PHE A 241 10.95 -3.00 1.79
N ILE A 242 10.26 -2.68 0.69
CA ILE A 242 8.81 -2.44 0.65
C ILE A 242 8.26 -3.25 -0.51
N ASN A 243 7.44 -4.26 -0.23
CA ASN A 243 6.74 -4.93 -1.31
C ASN A 243 5.49 -4.17 -1.71
N LEU A 244 5.15 -4.22 -2.99
CA LEU A 244 4.00 -3.58 -3.61
C LEU A 244 3.35 -4.55 -4.60
N THR A 245 2.08 -4.31 -4.90
CA THR A 245 1.43 -4.87 -6.09
C THR A 245 1.13 -3.79 -7.12
N GLY A 246 0.88 -4.19 -8.36
CA GLY A 246 0.47 -3.26 -9.42
C GLY A 246 -0.81 -2.46 -9.11
N GLN A 247 -1.58 -2.81 -8.08
CA GLN A 247 -2.83 -2.13 -7.73
C GLN A 247 -2.72 -1.11 -6.60
N GLU A 248 -1.50 -0.71 -6.23
CA GLU A 248 -1.25 0.18 -5.10
C GLU A 248 -0.85 1.59 -5.52
N PHE A 249 -0.89 2.52 -4.56
CA PHE A 249 -0.46 3.89 -4.78
C PHE A 249 0.12 4.50 -3.50
N PRO A 250 1.21 5.29 -3.57
CA PRO A 250 1.79 5.94 -2.39
C PRO A 250 0.88 7.03 -1.82
N LEU A 251 0.82 7.09 -0.48
CA LEU A 251 0.19 8.15 0.30
C LEU A 251 1.22 9.07 0.98
N LYS A 252 2.50 8.80 0.75
CA LYS A 252 3.65 9.57 1.25
C LYS A 252 4.63 9.76 0.10
N THR A 253 5.19 10.97 -0.02
CA THR A 253 6.29 11.27 -0.95
C THR A 253 7.53 10.45 -0.57
N ASN A 254 8.52 10.34 -1.47
CA ASN A 254 9.77 9.65 -1.11
C ASN A 254 10.46 10.32 0.09
N LYS A 255 10.45 11.65 0.16
CA LYS A 255 10.99 12.41 1.28
C LYS A 255 10.24 12.13 2.59
N GLU A 256 8.90 12.06 2.56
CA GLU A 256 8.11 11.62 3.72
C GLU A 256 8.43 10.17 4.10
N LEU A 257 8.51 9.24 3.14
CA LEU A 257 8.88 7.84 3.38
C LEU A 257 10.24 7.76 4.08
N VAL A 258 11.27 8.44 3.57
CA VAL A 258 12.60 8.44 4.17
C VAL A 258 12.55 8.96 5.62
N ARG A 259 11.85 10.07 5.88
CA ARG A 259 11.72 10.60 7.26
C ARG A 259 11.02 9.61 8.19
N ILE A 260 9.93 8.99 7.75
CA ILE A 260 9.18 7.99 8.53
C ILE A 260 10.05 6.76 8.82
N LEU A 261 10.74 6.24 7.81
CA LEU A 261 11.55 5.02 7.96
C LEU A 261 12.83 5.25 8.76
N GLN A 262 13.38 6.47 8.75
CA GLN A 262 14.40 6.88 9.71
C GLN A 262 13.84 6.87 11.15
N ALA A 263 12.63 7.38 11.35
CA ALA A 263 11.93 7.34 12.64
C ALA A 263 11.63 5.91 13.13
N PHE A 264 11.55 4.92 12.21
CA PHE A 264 11.41 3.51 12.60
C PHE A 264 12.65 2.93 13.29
N ARG A 265 13.82 3.58 13.17
CA ARG A 265 15.07 3.18 13.86
C ARG A 265 15.42 1.69 13.68
N GLY A 266 15.18 1.16 12.48
CA GLY A 266 15.44 -0.24 12.13
C GLY A 266 14.32 -1.22 12.45
N ALA A 267 13.20 -0.78 13.06
CA ALA A 267 12.02 -1.62 13.28
C ALA A 267 11.36 -2.00 11.95
N ASN A 268 10.78 -3.19 11.91
CA ASN A 268 9.94 -3.65 10.80
C ASN A 268 8.47 -3.27 11.08
N ASP A 269 7.75 -2.88 10.04
CA ASP A 269 6.29 -2.75 10.07
C ASP A 269 5.70 -4.00 9.42
N ILE A 270 5.56 -5.02 10.28
CA ILE A 270 5.02 -6.34 9.99
C ILE A 270 4.06 -6.66 11.14
N THR A 271 2.83 -7.07 10.82
CA THR A 271 1.81 -7.47 11.81
C THR A 271 1.90 -8.96 12.10
N GLY A 272 1.32 -9.47 13.18
CA GLY A 272 1.43 -10.90 13.50
C GLY A 272 0.63 -11.37 14.69
N ASP A 273 -0.38 -12.19 14.46
CA ASP A 273 -1.30 -12.71 15.47
C ASP A 273 -1.32 -14.24 15.42
N PRO A 274 -0.93 -14.94 16.51
CA PRO A 274 -0.86 -16.39 16.52
C PRO A 274 -2.24 -17.06 16.67
N THR A 275 -3.30 -16.30 16.97
CA THR A 275 -4.64 -16.82 17.27
C THR A 275 -5.56 -16.87 16.04
N ARG A 276 -5.26 -16.07 15.01
CA ARG A 276 -6.14 -15.91 13.85
C ARG A 276 -5.85 -16.93 12.75
N PHE A 277 -6.89 -17.55 12.22
CA PHE A 277 -6.82 -18.46 11.06
C PHE A 277 -5.89 -19.67 11.23
N GLN A 278 -5.70 -20.16 12.47
CA GLN A 278 -4.83 -21.31 12.77
C GLN A 278 -5.11 -22.56 11.94
N HIS A 279 -6.38 -22.77 11.54
CA HIS A 279 -6.79 -23.88 10.67
C HIS A 279 -6.04 -23.95 9.32
N ARG A 280 -5.41 -22.84 8.88
CA ARG A 280 -4.64 -22.80 7.63
C ARG A 280 -3.31 -23.56 7.71
N TRP A 281 -2.80 -23.79 8.91
CA TRP A 281 -1.50 -24.45 9.12
C TRP A 281 -1.50 -25.52 10.22
N SER A 282 -2.59 -25.67 10.98
CA SER A 282 -2.66 -26.57 12.14
C SER A 282 -2.31 -28.03 11.82
N GLN A 283 -2.67 -28.51 10.62
CA GLN A 283 -2.37 -29.89 10.18
C GLN A 283 -0.88 -30.14 9.86
N PHE A 284 -0.07 -29.07 9.72
CA PHE A 284 1.35 -29.17 9.38
C PHE A 284 2.27 -29.00 10.59
N LEU A 285 1.71 -28.80 11.79
CA LEU A 285 2.48 -28.69 13.03
C LEU A 285 3.12 -30.04 13.41
N PRO A 286 4.26 -30.03 14.13
CA PRO A 286 4.97 -28.86 14.65
C PRO A 286 5.74 -28.09 13.58
N ALA A 287 5.84 -26.77 13.75
CA ALA A 287 6.73 -25.94 12.94
C ALA A 287 8.19 -26.15 13.34
N PRO A 288 9.16 -25.97 12.42
CA PRO A 288 10.58 -26.14 12.72
C PRO A 288 11.02 -25.15 13.82
N TYR A 289 12.06 -25.51 14.59
CA TYR A 289 12.63 -24.68 15.67
C TYR A 289 11.64 -24.23 16.75
N ASN A 290 10.55 -24.99 16.95
CA ASN A 290 9.49 -24.66 17.90
C ASN A 290 8.91 -23.24 17.68
N LEU A 291 8.80 -22.86 16.39
CA LEU A 291 8.25 -21.58 16.00
C LEU A 291 6.74 -21.54 16.27
N THR A 292 6.28 -20.45 16.87
CA THR A 292 4.85 -20.12 16.88
C THR A 292 4.50 -19.49 15.54
N ILE A 293 3.50 -19.99 14.83
CA ILE A 293 3.08 -19.40 13.57
C ILE A 293 2.15 -18.22 13.81
N HIS A 294 2.42 -17.09 13.14
CA HIS A 294 1.63 -15.87 13.24
C HIS A 294 0.97 -15.55 11.90
N LYS A 295 -0.30 -15.17 11.92
CA LYS A 295 -0.99 -14.57 10.78
C LYS A 295 -0.81 -13.05 10.80
N GLY A 296 -0.44 -12.44 9.69
CA GLY A 296 -0.44 -10.97 9.56
C GLY A 296 -0.89 -10.49 8.19
N ASP A 297 -0.41 -9.32 7.79
CA ASP A 297 -0.64 -8.75 6.47
C ASP A 297 0.45 -9.17 5.48
N VAL A 298 0.06 -9.36 4.22
CA VAL A 298 0.96 -9.68 3.10
C VAL A 298 1.92 -8.55 2.71
N HIS A 299 1.55 -7.30 3.03
CA HIS A 299 2.38 -6.14 2.69
C HIS A 299 3.19 -5.74 3.90
N ILE A 300 4.49 -5.71 3.72
CA ILE A 300 5.48 -5.49 4.77
C ILE A 300 6.36 -4.29 4.44
N VAL A 301 6.92 -3.70 5.50
CA VAL A 301 8.09 -2.83 5.39
C VAL A 301 9.16 -3.39 6.32
N ALA A 302 10.24 -3.89 5.73
CA ALA A 302 11.25 -4.66 6.44
C ALA A 302 12.62 -4.01 6.31
N SER A 303 13.38 -4.02 7.40
CA SER A 303 14.78 -3.59 7.37
C SER A 303 15.62 -4.48 6.46
N ARG A 304 16.73 -3.95 5.94
CA ARG A 304 17.68 -4.76 5.17
C ARG A 304 18.18 -5.98 5.95
N GLY A 305 18.41 -5.85 7.26
CA GLY A 305 18.81 -6.99 8.12
C GLY A 305 17.73 -8.08 8.23
N PHE A 306 16.45 -7.73 8.21
CA PHE A 306 15.38 -8.73 8.17
C PHE A 306 15.41 -9.52 6.86
N VAL A 307 15.60 -8.85 5.72
CA VAL A 307 15.71 -9.52 4.42
C VAL A 307 16.95 -10.41 4.34
N ASP A 308 18.07 -9.99 4.93
CA ASP A 308 19.27 -10.83 5.06
C ASP A 308 18.96 -12.15 5.76
N TYR A 309 18.24 -12.05 6.88
CA TYR A 309 17.80 -13.22 7.64
C TYR A 309 16.89 -14.11 6.79
N VAL A 310 15.89 -13.56 6.11
CA VAL A 310 15.00 -14.32 5.21
C VAL A 310 15.79 -15.14 4.18
N LEU A 311 16.84 -14.57 3.60
CA LEU A 311 17.58 -15.18 2.49
C LEU A 311 18.65 -16.17 2.94
N HIS A 312 19.34 -15.89 4.04
CA HIS A 312 20.55 -16.61 4.44
C HIS A 312 20.40 -17.43 5.72
N SER A 313 19.32 -17.25 6.48
CA SER A 313 19.10 -18.02 7.70
C SER A 313 18.66 -19.46 7.41
N HIS A 314 19.23 -20.43 8.12
CA HIS A 314 18.77 -21.82 8.06
C HIS A 314 17.38 -21.99 8.71
N VAL A 315 17.07 -21.22 9.76
CA VAL A 315 15.70 -21.12 10.29
C VAL A 315 14.75 -20.49 9.26
N GLY A 316 15.15 -19.39 8.64
CA GLY A 316 14.37 -18.69 7.61
C GLY A 316 14.04 -19.60 6.42
N GLN A 317 15.02 -20.37 5.94
CA GLN A 317 14.87 -21.34 4.86
C GLN A 317 14.02 -22.55 5.29
N ALA A 318 14.24 -23.10 6.48
CA ALA A 318 13.44 -24.22 6.98
C ALA A 318 11.97 -23.83 7.15
N LEU A 319 11.67 -22.64 7.67
CA LEU A 319 10.30 -22.14 7.72
C LEU A 319 9.74 -21.93 6.31
N LEU A 320 10.53 -21.44 5.36
CA LEU A 320 10.08 -21.21 3.98
C LEU A 320 9.64 -22.53 3.33
N GLU A 321 10.43 -23.60 3.50
CA GLU A 321 10.06 -24.94 3.05
C GLU A 321 8.81 -25.46 3.76
N TRP A 322 8.71 -25.25 5.07
CA TRP A 322 7.58 -25.71 5.87
C TRP A 322 6.26 -25.01 5.50
N VAL A 323 6.28 -23.72 5.11
CA VAL A 323 5.05 -23.00 4.71
C VAL A 323 4.56 -23.35 3.30
N LYS A 324 5.37 -23.99 2.44
CA LYS A 324 4.99 -24.32 1.06
C LYS A 324 3.64 -25.03 0.91
N PRO A 325 3.32 -26.09 1.68
CA PRO A 325 2.03 -26.77 1.57
C PRO A 325 0.88 -26.08 2.33
N THR A 326 1.14 -25.01 3.08
CA THR A 326 0.13 -24.31 3.88
C THR A 326 -0.73 -23.37 3.02
N ALA A 327 -1.91 -22.99 3.52
CA ALA A 327 -2.76 -22.01 2.85
C ALA A 327 -2.34 -20.57 3.21
N HIS A 328 -2.25 -19.70 2.20
CA HIS A 328 -1.85 -18.29 2.32
C HIS A 328 -0.51 -18.05 3.05
N PRO A 329 0.59 -18.68 2.60
CA PRO A 329 1.89 -18.57 3.28
C PRO A 329 2.48 -17.15 3.24
N ASP A 330 2.05 -16.31 2.30
CA ASP A 330 2.35 -14.88 2.24
C ASP A 330 1.75 -14.08 3.42
N GLU A 331 0.72 -14.61 4.09
CA GLU A 331 0.13 -14.05 5.31
C GLU A 331 0.73 -14.64 6.61
N SER A 332 1.71 -15.55 6.52
CA SER A 332 2.28 -16.20 7.71
C SER A 332 3.80 -16.21 7.79
N TYR A 333 4.51 -16.29 6.65
CA TYR A 333 5.96 -16.47 6.62
C TYR A 333 6.72 -15.32 7.27
N PHE A 334 6.60 -14.10 6.73
CA PHE A 334 7.30 -12.92 7.26
C PHE A 334 6.83 -12.58 8.67
N ASN A 335 5.55 -12.75 8.94
CA ASN A 335 4.92 -12.45 10.23
C ASN A 335 5.47 -13.37 11.32
N THR A 336 5.62 -14.67 11.03
CA THR A 336 6.23 -15.64 11.94
C THR A 336 7.67 -15.28 12.27
N LEU A 337 8.50 -14.97 11.27
CA LEU A 337 9.89 -14.56 11.52
C LEU A 337 9.98 -13.28 12.36
N ASN A 338 9.05 -12.35 12.17
CA ASN A 338 9.04 -11.07 12.87
C ASN A 338 8.51 -11.15 14.33
N TYR A 339 7.73 -12.17 14.69
CA TYR A 339 7.07 -12.29 16.00
C TYR A 339 7.58 -13.46 16.87
N ASN A 340 8.67 -14.13 16.48
CA ASN A 340 9.34 -15.11 17.34
C ASN A 340 10.62 -14.48 17.96
N PRO A 341 10.55 -13.89 19.18
CA PRO A 341 11.66 -13.16 19.80
C PRO A 341 12.85 -14.06 20.19
N GLN A 342 12.68 -15.38 20.19
CA GLN A 342 13.79 -16.32 20.36
C GLN A 342 14.79 -16.28 19.19
N LEU A 343 14.38 -15.81 18.00
CA LEU A 343 15.25 -15.72 16.83
C LEU A 343 16.15 -14.49 16.87
N GLY A 344 15.67 -13.39 17.46
CA GLY A 344 16.37 -12.10 17.45
C GLY A 344 16.55 -11.54 16.04
N VAL A 345 15.57 -11.70 15.15
CA VAL A 345 15.66 -11.20 13.77
C VAL A 345 15.79 -9.67 13.77
N PRO A 346 16.63 -9.06 12.89
CA PRO A 346 16.80 -7.61 12.90
C PRO A 346 15.48 -6.86 12.65
N GLY A 347 15.18 -5.90 13.53
CA GLY A 347 13.96 -5.10 13.46
C GLY A 347 12.69 -5.81 13.92
N SER A 348 12.78 -7.06 14.35
CA SER A 348 11.64 -7.86 14.81
C SER A 348 11.06 -7.35 16.12
N VAL A 349 9.93 -7.90 16.52
CA VAL A 349 9.31 -7.60 17.81
C VAL A 349 10.10 -8.26 18.94
N SER A 350 10.30 -7.54 20.05
CA SER A 350 10.86 -8.08 21.30
C SER A 350 9.77 -8.78 22.14
N ALA A 351 10.16 -9.59 23.12
CA ALA A 351 9.24 -10.39 23.93
C ALA A 351 8.19 -9.58 24.73
N HIS A 352 8.26 -8.25 24.75
CA HIS A 352 7.40 -7.37 25.54
C HIS A 352 6.13 -6.90 24.82
N MET A 353 5.90 -7.28 23.55
CA MET A 353 4.69 -6.84 22.83
C MET A 353 3.48 -7.69 23.21
N ILE A 354 2.44 -7.01 23.72
CA ILE A 354 1.17 -7.63 24.10
C ILE A 354 0.26 -7.69 22.87
N HIS A 355 -0.58 -8.72 22.80
CA HIS A 355 -1.66 -8.83 21.81
C HIS A 355 -2.51 -7.54 21.77
N GLY A 356 -2.67 -6.94 20.59
CA GLY A 356 -3.43 -5.69 20.40
C GLY A 356 -2.59 -4.40 20.38
N GLN A 357 -1.29 -4.45 20.68
CA GLN A 357 -0.38 -3.30 20.55
C GLN A 357 0.32 -3.25 19.19
N GLN A 358 -0.34 -3.69 18.12
CA GLN A 358 0.24 -3.75 16.77
C GLN A 358 -0.09 -2.49 15.98
N ASP A 359 0.90 -1.61 15.88
CA ASP A 359 0.85 -0.56 14.88
C ASP A 359 1.05 -1.15 13.49
N SER A 360 0.38 -0.54 12.51
CA SER A 360 0.56 -0.84 11.11
C SER A 360 0.51 0.47 10.35
N PHE A 361 1.53 0.79 9.58
CA PHE A 361 1.57 1.96 8.70
C PHE A 361 1.72 1.56 7.23
N ALA A 362 2.21 0.36 6.94
CA ALA A 362 2.55 -0.12 5.61
C ALA A 362 1.43 0.10 4.59
N ARG A 363 0.18 -0.22 4.96
CA ARG A 363 -0.95 -0.14 4.02
C ARG A 363 -2.27 0.34 4.59
N TYR A 364 -2.91 1.24 3.85
CA TYR A 364 -4.34 1.56 3.96
C TYR A 364 -5.13 0.53 3.16
N LYS A 365 -5.91 -0.29 3.87
CA LYS A 365 -6.84 -1.28 3.31
C LYS A 365 -8.17 -1.08 4.00
N MET A 366 -9.25 -1.07 3.21
CA MET A 366 -10.59 -1.02 3.77
C MET A 366 -11.35 -2.29 3.39
N TRP A 367 -11.59 -3.10 4.42
CA TRP A 367 -12.36 -4.32 4.31
C TRP A 367 -13.85 -4.05 4.52
N SER A 368 -14.72 -4.83 3.89
CA SER A 368 -16.18 -4.64 3.98
C SER A 368 -16.73 -4.82 5.40
N HIS A 369 -15.99 -5.53 6.25
CA HIS A 369 -16.30 -5.73 7.66
C HIS A 369 -15.60 -4.72 8.58
N ALA A 370 -14.73 -3.84 8.05
CA ALA A 370 -14.09 -2.80 8.83
C ALA A 370 -15.04 -1.59 8.91
N ASN A 371 -15.50 -1.26 10.12
CA ASN A 371 -16.43 -0.15 10.35
C ASN A 371 -15.69 1.20 10.42
N ILE A 372 -14.92 1.55 9.38
CA ILE A 372 -14.11 2.79 9.31
C ILE A 372 -14.95 3.92 8.70
N HIS A 373 -15.33 3.76 7.43
CA HIS A 373 -16.25 4.62 6.69
C HIS A 373 -16.80 3.84 5.47
N PRO A 374 -17.90 4.29 4.84
CA PRO A 374 -18.42 3.64 3.63
C PRO A 374 -17.40 3.69 2.48
N CYS A 375 -17.30 2.60 1.70
CA CYS A 375 -16.48 2.56 0.49
C CYS A 375 -16.99 3.55 -0.55
N GLY A 376 -16.10 4.43 -0.97
CA GLY A 376 -16.35 5.43 -2.00
C GLY A 376 -16.38 4.87 -3.41
N GLY A 377 -15.79 3.70 -3.62
CA GLY A 377 -15.85 2.93 -4.87
C GLY A 377 -16.66 1.64 -4.71
N THR A 378 -16.03 0.48 -4.95
CA THR A 378 -16.72 -0.83 -4.98
C THR A 378 -15.94 -1.92 -4.27
N PHE A 379 -16.62 -2.82 -3.55
CA PHE A 379 -15.97 -3.96 -2.92
C PHE A 379 -15.74 -5.10 -3.92
N VAL A 380 -14.52 -5.64 -3.96
CA VAL A 380 -14.18 -6.85 -4.71
C VAL A 380 -13.39 -7.78 -3.82
N ARG A 381 -13.96 -8.96 -3.54
CA ARG A 381 -13.45 -9.94 -2.54
C ARG A 381 -13.25 -9.28 -1.17
N HIS A 382 -14.27 -8.58 -0.69
CA HIS A 382 -14.29 -7.86 0.59
C HIS A 382 -13.31 -6.69 0.75
N ILE A 383 -12.52 -6.34 -0.26
CA ILE A 383 -11.60 -5.17 -0.22
C ILE A 383 -12.16 -4.06 -1.10
N CYS A 384 -12.23 -2.84 -0.57
CA CYS A 384 -12.66 -1.66 -1.32
C CYS A 384 -11.66 -1.34 -2.43
N GLN A 385 -12.16 -1.21 -3.65
CA GLN A 385 -11.49 -0.54 -4.74
C GLN A 385 -11.82 0.95 -4.65
N PHE A 386 -10.83 1.78 -4.35
CA PHE A 386 -11.08 3.18 -3.99
C PHE A 386 -11.65 4.00 -5.16
N GLY A 387 -12.70 4.76 -4.86
CA GLY A 387 -13.32 5.74 -5.74
C GLY A 387 -13.05 7.17 -5.29
N ILE A 388 -13.61 8.15 -5.99
CA ILE A 388 -13.37 9.58 -5.72
C ILE A 388 -13.81 10.04 -4.33
N LYS A 389 -14.79 9.37 -3.69
CA LYS A 389 -15.23 9.69 -2.34
C LYS A 389 -14.22 9.26 -1.26
N ASP A 390 -13.31 8.34 -1.58
CA ASP A 390 -12.28 7.88 -0.64
C ASP A 390 -11.08 8.85 -0.58
N LEU A 391 -10.95 9.78 -1.55
CA LEU A 391 -9.80 10.68 -1.67
C LEU A 391 -9.50 11.49 -0.40
N PRO A 392 -10.47 12.07 0.32
CA PRO A 392 -10.18 12.81 1.57
C PRO A 392 -9.57 11.92 2.65
N HIS A 393 -10.05 10.69 2.78
CA HIS A 393 -9.55 9.73 3.77
C HIS A 393 -8.15 9.22 3.39
N LEU A 394 -7.90 9.01 2.10
CA LEU A 394 -6.59 8.64 1.58
C LEU A 394 -5.57 9.77 1.78
N ALA A 395 -5.97 11.02 1.50
CA ALA A 395 -5.10 12.19 1.61
C ALA A 395 -4.67 12.51 3.04
N SER A 396 -5.55 12.24 4.03
CA SER A 396 -5.29 12.46 5.46
C SER A 396 -4.72 11.24 6.19
N SER A 397 -4.57 10.10 5.51
CA SER A 397 -4.12 8.86 6.13
C SER A 397 -2.69 8.92 6.65
N SER A 398 -2.41 8.29 7.79
CA SER A 398 -1.06 8.02 8.28
C SER A 398 -0.37 6.83 7.60
N LYS A 399 -1.08 6.08 6.75
CA LYS A 399 -0.49 4.94 6.06
C LYS A 399 0.48 5.40 4.97
N LEU A 400 1.42 4.53 4.61
CA LEU A 400 2.46 4.79 3.62
C LEU A 400 1.94 4.66 2.18
N PHE A 401 1.11 3.64 1.95
CA PHE A 401 0.52 3.32 0.65
C PHE A 401 -0.93 2.86 0.83
N ALA A 402 -1.70 2.83 -0.26
CA ALA A 402 -3.09 2.40 -0.27
C ALA A 402 -3.33 1.20 -1.20
N ASN A 403 -4.18 0.27 -0.75
CA ASN A 403 -4.66 -0.88 -1.50
C ASN A 403 -6.21 -0.96 -1.43
N LYS A 404 -6.94 -0.97 -2.55
CA LYS A 404 -6.46 -1.04 -3.94
C LYS A 404 -7.14 -0.04 -4.86
N PHE A 405 -6.41 0.39 -5.89
CA PHE A 405 -6.92 1.15 -7.02
C PHE A 405 -7.14 0.21 -8.20
N THR A 406 -8.16 0.47 -9.00
CA THR A 406 -8.34 -0.24 -10.27
C THR A 406 -8.75 0.75 -11.34
N PHE A 407 -7.81 1.07 -12.24
CA PHE A 407 -8.00 2.11 -13.25
C PHE A 407 -9.21 1.87 -14.15
N ASN A 408 -9.53 0.61 -14.43
CA ASN A 408 -10.69 0.24 -15.23
C ASN A 408 -12.04 0.57 -14.58
N TYR A 409 -12.14 0.57 -13.25
CA TYR A 409 -13.41 0.80 -12.55
C TYR A 409 -13.54 2.23 -12.04
N HIS A 410 -12.47 2.80 -11.48
CA HIS A 410 -12.47 4.14 -10.88
C HIS A 410 -11.33 5.01 -11.43
N PRO A 411 -11.33 5.36 -12.74
CA PRO A 411 -10.20 6.04 -13.36
C PRO A 411 -9.94 7.43 -12.77
N LEU A 412 -11.01 8.19 -12.51
CA LEU A 412 -10.91 9.53 -11.94
C LEU A 412 -10.26 9.55 -10.55
N ALA A 413 -10.52 8.53 -9.72
CA ALA A 413 -9.89 8.42 -8.41
C ALA A 413 -8.36 8.27 -8.53
N GLN A 414 -7.90 7.45 -9.49
CA GLN A 414 -6.48 7.27 -9.73
C GLN A 414 -5.81 8.50 -10.38
N VAL A 415 -6.53 9.22 -11.24
CA VAL A 415 -6.06 10.50 -11.79
C VAL A 415 -5.90 11.52 -10.67
N CYS A 416 -6.91 11.66 -9.81
CA CYS A 416 -6.89 12.65 -8.74
C CYS A 416 -5.87 12.34 -7.65
N ILE A 417 -5.66 11.07 -7.27
CA ILE A 417 -4.62 10.73 -6.28
C ILE A 417 -3.21 10.97 -6.83
N LEU A 418 -2.98 10.76 -8.14
CA LEU A 418 -1.70 11.11 -8.77
C LEU A 418 -1.49 12.62 -8.82
N GLN A 419 -2.54 13.40 -9.12
CA GLN A 419 -2.46 14.86 -9.06
C GLN A 419 -2.19 15.36 -7.64
N TRP A 420 -2.87 14.80 -6.65
CA TRP A 420 -2.62 15.09 -5.23
C TRP A 420 -1.17 14.79 -4.84
N TYR A 421 -0.64 13.62 -5.23
CA TYR A 421 0.75 13.26 -4.96
C TYR A 421 1.74 14.25 -5.58
N ARG A 422 1.54 14.60 -6.86
CA ARG A 422 2.39 15.59 -7.56
C ARG A 422 2.28 16.98 -6.95
N HIS A 423 1.09 17.36 -6.47
CA HIS A 423 0.90 18.59 -5.72
C HIS A 423 1.73 18.60 -4.43
N LYS A 424 1.73 17.49 -3.67
CA LYS A 424 2.58 17.35 -2.47
C LYS A 424 4.07 17.48 -2.80
N VAL A 425 4.55 16.82 -3.85
CA VAL A 425 5.94 16.96 -4.32
C VAL A 425 6.23 18.42 -4.67
N GLY A 426 5.33 19.09 -5.41
CA GLY A 426 5.50 20.51 -5.74
C GLY A 426 5.58 21.43 -4.52
N LEU A 427 4.84 21.14 -3.45
CA LEU A 427 4.97 21.86 -2.17
C LEU A 427 6.35 21.63 -1.54
N GLU A 428 6.87 20.39 -1.55
CA GLU A 428 8.21 20.09 -1.05
C GLU A 428 9.31 20.85 -1.82
N GLU A 429 9.19 20.93 -3.14
CA GLU A 429 10.11 21.67 -4.00
C GLU A 429 10.04 23.18 -3.76
N ALA A 430 8.88 23.70 -3.39
CA ALA A 430 8.70 25.10 -3.00
C ALA A 430 9.22 25.40 -1.57
N GLY A 431 9.70 24.39 -0.84
CA GLY A 431 10.15 24.54 0.54
C GLY A 431 9.00 24.59 1.56
N GLU A 432 7.77 24.32 1.14
CA GLU A 432 6.60 24.32 2.01
C GLU A 432 6.57 23.08 2.91
N PRO A 433 6.33 23.23 4.23
CA PRO A 433 6.25 22.10 5.13
C PRO A 433 4.99 21.27 4.84
N LEU A 434 5.16 19.97 4.59
CA LEU A 434 4.03 19.05 4.53
C LEU A 434 3.51 18.72 5.95
N PRO A 435 2.18 18.61 6.15
CA PRO A 435 1.58 18.31 7.44
C PRO A 435 1.75 16.82 7.78
N ILE A 436 2.92 16.42 8.26
CA ILE A 436 3.22 15.08 8.75
C ILE A 436 3.42 15.08 10.27
N ASN A 437 2.58 14.30 10.97
CA ASN A 437 2.76 14.08 12.41
C ASN A 437 3.83 12.99 12.63
N MET A 438 5.09 13.40 12.78
CA MET A 438 6.20 12.47 13.02
C MET A 438 6.11 11.72 14.35
N GLY A 439 5.49 12.33 15.38
CA GLY A 439 5.33 11.71 16.70
C GLY A 439 4.56 10.39 16.64
N LEU A 440 3.59 10.27 15.73
CA LEU A 440 2.85 9.03 15.49
C LEU A 440 3.76 7.85 15.12
N TYR A 441 4.79 8.09 14.32
CA TYR A 441 5.71 7.04 13.87
C TYR A 441 6.84 6.82 14.89
N GLU A 442 7.41 7.89 15.43
CA GLU A 442 8.53 7.82 16.38
C GLU A 442 8.16 7.15 17.70
N GLN A 443 6.92 7.33 18.16
CA GLN A 443 6.44 6.84 19.45
C GLN A 443 5.59 5.56 19.33
N SER A 444 5.53 4.97 18.14
CA SER A 444 4.80 3.74 17.87
C SER A 444 5.34 2.56 18.68
N HIS A 445 4.48 1.59 18.97
CA HIS A 445 4.80 0.32 19.57
C HIS A 445 5.81 -0.48 18.75
N LEU A 446 5.77 -0.39 17.41
CA LEU A 446 6.78 -1.05 16.57
C LEU A 446 8.19 -0.52 16.87
N VAL A 447 8.36 0.78 17.11
CA VAL A 447 9.67 1.37 17.41
C VAL A 447 10.08 1.07 18.85
N LYS A 448 9.16 1.23 19.80
CA LYS A 448 9.42 1.03 21.23
C LYS A 448 9.76 -0.43 21.56
N ASN A 449 9.08 -1.38 20.90
CA ASN A 449 9.21 -2.80 21.20
C ASN A 449 10.13 -3.54 20.23
N ARG A 450 10.88 -2.87 19.35
CA ARG A 450 11.79 -3.52 18.41
C ARG A 450 12.95 -4.21 19.12
N TYR A 451 13.38 -5.33 18.58
CA TYR A 451 14.60 -6.01 18.96
C TYR A 451 15.82 -5.26 18.42
N THR A 452 16.79 -4.98 19.29
CA THR A 452 18.01 -4.22 18.98
C THR A 452 19.30 -5.01 19.23
N GLY A 453 19.19 -6.27 19.66
CA GLY A 453 20.34 -7.15 19.91
C GLY A 453 20.86 -7.85 18.66
N PRO A 454 21.92 -8.67 18.80
CA PRO A 454 22.38 -9.54 17.72
C PRO A 454 21.38 -10.65 17.42
N VAL A 455 21.42 -11.21 16.21
CA VAL A 455 20.65 -12.41 15.86
C VAL A 455 21.01 -13.55 16.81
N LYS A 456 19.99 -14.25 17.34
CA LYS A 456 20.16 -15.30 18.35
C LYS A 456 20.29 -16.69 17.72
N ILE A 457 19.53 -16.95 16.66
CA ILE A 457 19.54 -18.20 15.92
C ILE A 457 19.58 -17.83 14.44
N TRP A 458 20.60 -18.29 13.73
CA TRP A 458 20.75 -18.04 12.30
C TRP A 458 20.01 -19.05 11.47
#